data_AF-A0A7Y1XB29-F1
#
_entry.id   AF-A0A7Y1XB29-F1
#
_cell.length_a   1.000
_cell.length_b   1.000
_cell.length_c   1.000
_cell.angle_alpha   90.00
_cell.angle_beta   90.00
_cell.angle_gamma   90.00
#
_symmetry.space_group_name_H-M   'P 1'
#
loop_
_entity.id
_entity.type
_entity.pdbx_description
1 polymer ?
#
loop_
_entity_poly.entity_id
_entity_poly.type
_entity_poly.pdbx_seq_one_letter_code
_entity_poly.pdbx_strand_id
1 'polypeptide(L)'
;MSDVIEPDPDADQSDWEEFSATPEPLTSAPRLVIGTRALMITAVAGAVLVVIGLIMLWPGQSYRQQSNDLADFLVAETYEAEVIGIRPGPCEDCIEVTFVMTAGPDEDRLVDQVFSVSPVTDFDPGDRVVMGYRPDVDPDFQYQFFDLQRRSVLAWVAVLFAAA
;
A
#
# COMPACT_ATOMS: atom_id res chain seq x y z
N MET A 1 -10.88 -24.31 -83.50
CA MET A 1 -11.08 -22.84 -83.58
C MET A 1 -11.58 -22.46 -82.21
N SER A 2 -10.66 -22.03 -81.35
CA SER A 2 -10.90 -21.82 -79.93
C SER A 2 -11.47 -20.42 -79.76
N ASP A 3 -12.71 -20.30 -79.27
CA ASP A 3 -13.26 -19.01 -78.85
C ASP A 3 -12.38 -18.47 -77.73
N VAL A 4 -11.69 -17.38 -78.03
CA VAL A 4 -10.95 -16.59 -77.04
C VAL A 4 -12.00 -15.87 -76.23
N ILE A 5 -12.20 -16.29 -74.98
CA ILE A 5 -12.99 -15.57 -74.00
C ILE A 5 -12.25 -14.25 -73.74
N GLU A 6 -12.74 -13.16 -74.33
CA GLU A 6 -12.25 -11.82 -74.05
C GLU A 6 -12.63 -11.47 -72.60
N PRO A 7 -11.68 -10.99 -71.78
CA PRO A 7 -11.97 -10.57 -70.42
C PRO A 7 -12.90 -9.36 -70.44
N ASP A 8 -14.01 -9.47 -69.72
CA ASP A 8 -14.95 -8.38 -69.51
C ASP A 8 -14.24 -7.23 -68.76
N PRO A 9 -14.08 -6.05 -69.38
CA PRO A 9 -13.37 -4.92 -68.79
C PRO A 9 -14.12 -4.32 -67.58
N ASP A 10 -15.40 -4.65 -67.41
CA ASP A 10 -16.26 -4.03 -66.40
C ASP A 10 -16.41 -4.90 -65.14
N ALA A 11 -15.95 -6.15 -65.17
CA ALA A 11 -16.06 -7.09 -64.04
C ALA A 11 -15.28 -6.65 -62.79
N ASP A 12 -14.14 -5.98 -62.97
CA ASP A 12 -13.38 -5.40 -61.85
C ASP A 12 -14.16 -4.24 -61.23
N GLN A 13 -14.85 -3.44 -62.04
CA GLN A 13 -15.54 -2.23 -61.60
C GLN A 13 -16.73 -2.54 -60.69
N SER A 14 -17.50 -3.60 -61.00
CA SER A 14 -18.63 -4.02 -60.16
C SER A 14 -18.22 -4.53 -58.77
N ASP A 15 -17.09 -5.23 -58.68
CA ASP A 15 -16.56 -5.71 -57.40
C ASP A 15 -16.10 -4.54 -56.52
N TRP A 16 -15.55 -3.49 -57.14
CA TRP A 16 -15.16 -2.27 -56.43
C TRP A 16 -16.37 -1.45 -55.95
N GLU A 17 -17.48 -1.41 -56.69
CA GLU A 17 -18.71 -0.74 -56.25
C GLU A 17 -19.35 -1.46 -55.06
N GLU A 18 -19.34 -2.79 -55.02
CA GLU A 18 -19.86 -3.57 -53.89
C GLU A 18 -18.98 -3.44 -52.64
N PHE A 19 -17.64 -3.41 -52.80
CA PHE A 19 -16.72 -3.17 -51.69
C PHE A 19 -16.78 -1.73 -51.14
N SER A 20 -17.00 -0.75 -52.02
CA SER A 20 -17.07 0.68 -51.64
C SER A 20 -18.46 1.14 -51.19
N ALA A 21 -19.47 0.27 -51.30
CA ALA A 21 -20.75 0.47 -50.65
C ALA A 21 -20.52 0.63 -49.15
N THR A 22 -20.74 1.84 -48.63
CA THR A 22 -20.66 2.11 -47.20
C THR A 22 -21.56 1.12 -46.46
N PRO A 23 -21.04 0.37 -45.47
CA PRO A 23 -21.88 -0.48 -44.64
C PRO A 23 -23.00 0.38 -44.04
N GLU A 24 -24.22 -0.17 -44.00
CA GLU A 24 -25.36 0.50 -43.37
C GLU A 24 -24.92 1.08 -42.02
N PRO A 25 -25.32 2.31 -41.69
CA PRO A 25 -24.93 2.91 -40.43
C PRO A 25 -25.38 1.98 -39.31
N LEU A 26 -24.40 1.38 -38.61
CA LEU A 26 -24.65 0.55 -37.44
C LEU A 26 -25.62 1.30 -36.54
N THR A 27 -26.85 0.78 -36.43
CA THR A 27 -27.95 1.32 -35.64
C THR A 27 -27.39 1.91 -34.36
N SER A 28 -27.59 3.21 -34.16
CA SER A 28 -26.96 3.97 -33.07
C SER A 28 -27.15 3.24 -31.74
N ALA A 29 -26.07 2.70 -31.18
CA ALA A 29 -26.11 2.17 -29.83
C ALA A 29 -26.65 3.29 -28.92
N PRO A 30 -27.58 2.99 -28.00
CA PRO A 30 -28.10 4.00 -27.08
C PRO A 30 -26.92 4.59 -26.32
N ARG A 31 -26.59 5.86 -26.61
CA ARG A 31 -25.61 6.61 -25.81
C ARG A 31 -26.23 6.77 -24.43
N LEU A 32 -25.72 6.01 -23.47
CA LEU A 32 -26.09 6.14 -22.07
C LEU A 32 -25.63 7.53 -21.61
N VAL A 33 -26.53 8.51 -21.70
CA VAL A 33 -26.29 9.87 -21.22
C VAL A 33 -26.42 9.81 -19.70
N ILE A 34 -25.38 9.30 -19.05
CA ILE A 34 -25.28 9.34 -17.59
C ILE A 34 -25.07 10.82 -17.24
N GLY A 35 -26.12 11.45 -16.70
CA GLY A 35 -26.00 12.81 -16.21
C GLY A 35 -24.91 12.88 -15.14
N THR A 36 -24.12 13.95 -15.12
CA THR A 36 -23.06 14.19 -14.13
C THR A 36 -23.55 13.98 -12.69
N ARG A 37 -24.81 14.32 -12.40
CA ARG A 37 -25.45 14.04 -11.10
C ARG A 37 -25.56 12.54 -10.80
N ALA A 38 -25.96 11.71 -11.75
CA ALA A 38 -26.04 10.26 -11.56
C ALA A 38 -24.65 9.67 -11.32
N LEU A 39 -23.64 10.14 -12.05
CA LEU A 39 -22.25 9.72 -11.90
C LEU A 39 -21.68 10.09 -10.52
N MET A 40 -21.95 11.30 -10.04
CA MET A 40 -21.58 11.75 -8.69
C MET A 40 -22.26 10.91 -7.60
N ILE A 41 -23.56 10.61 -7.75
CA ILE A 41 -24.29 9.78 -6.78
C ILE A 41 -23.69 8.37 -6.71
N THR A 42 -23.40 7.75 -7.85
CA THR A 42 -22.79 6.41 -7.87
C THR A 42 -21.38 6.42 -7.30
N ALA A 43 -20.59 7.47 -7.57
CA ALA A 43 -19.24 7.61 -7.03
C ALA A 43 -19.26 7.77 -5.51
N VAL A 44 -20.14 8.63 -4.98
CA VAL A 44 -20.31 8.83 -3.54
C VAL A 44 -20.80 7.55 -2.87
N ALA A 45 -21.78 6.86 -3.45
CA ALA A 45 -22.26 5.58 -2.92
C ALA A 45 -21.15 4.52 -2.88
N GLY A 46 -20.32 4.45 -3.93
CA GLY A 46 -19.15 3.58 -3.97
C GLY A 46 -18.11 3.92 -2.90
N ALA A 47 -17.79 5.21 -2.73
CA ALA A 47 -16.87 5.68 -1.68
C ALA A 47 -17.39 5.33 -0.28
N VAL A 48 -18.68 5.54 -0.03
CA VAL A 48 -19.32 5.17 1.24
C VAL A 48 -19.24 3.66 1.49
N LEU A 49 -19.49 2.83 0.48
CA LEU A 49 -19.35 1.37 0.60
C LEU A 49 -17.91 0.94 0.89
N VAL A 50 -16.91 1.60 0.29
CA VAL A 50 -15.50 1.35 0.60
C VAL A 50 -15.17 1.73 2.04
N VAL A 51 -15.63 2.89 2.51
CA VAL A 51 -15.43 3.31 3.91
C VAL A 51 -16.12 2.36 4.87
N ILE A 52 -17.35 1.93 4.59
CA ILE A 52 -18.06 0.92 5.38
C ILE A 52 -17.29 -0.40 5.36
N GLY A 53 -16.82 -0.84 4.20
CA GLY A 53 -16.01 -2.04 4.05
C GLY A 53 -14.72 -1.96 4.85
N LEU A 54 -14.03 -0.82 4.83
CA LEU A 54 -12.83 -0.56 5.62
C LEU A 54 -13.11 -0.56 7.13
N ILE A 55 -14.26 -0.05 7.58
CA ILE A 55 -14.65 -0.06 8.99
C ILE A 55 -15.08 -1.46 9.44
N MET A 56 -15.88 -2.17 8.64
CA MET A 56 -16.33 -3.53 8.95
C MET A 56 -15.21 -4.56 8.89
N LEU A 57 -14.33 -4.43 7.90
CA LEU A 57 -13.14 -5.25 7.77
C LEU A 57 -11.96 -4.66 8.54
N TRP A 58 -12.18 -3.58 9.31
CA TRP A 58 -11.11 -2.98 10.09
C TRP A 58 -10.60 -4.07 11.02
N PRO A 59 -9.32 -4.45 10.92
CA PRO A 59 -8.73 -5.40 11.83
C PRO A 59 -8.72 -4.73 13.21
N GLY A 60 -9.79 -4.97 13.99
CA GLY A 60 -9.75 -4.77 15.43
C GLY A 60 -8.53 -5.52 15.96
N GLN A 61 -7.84 -4.94 16.92
CA GLN A 61 -6.49 -5.29 17.42
C GLN A 61 -6.33 -6.73 17.97
N SER A 62 -7.23 -7.64 17.63
CA SER A 62 -7.15 -9.07 17.83
C SER A 62 -7.22 -9.80 16.48
N TYR A 63 -6.34 -9.50 15.54
CA TYR A 63 -5.85 -10.56 14.65
C TYR A 63 -4.94 -11.46 15.49
N ARG A 64 -5.54 -12.20 16.46
CA ARG A 64 -5.02 -13.49 16.86
C ARG A 64 -5.20 -14.36 15.63
N GLN A 65 -4.24 -14.26 14.70
CA GLN A 65 -4.01 -15.30 13.73
C GLN A 65 -4.03 -16.60 14.53
N GLN A 66 -4.83 -17.54 14.07
CA GLN A 66 -4.64 -18.95 14.40
C GLN A 66 -3.27 -19.29 13.78
N SER A 67 -2.22 -18.90 14.48
CA SER A 67 -0.83 -19.03 14.08
C SER A 67 -0.53 -20.52 14.12
N ASN A 68 -0.03 -21.04 13.01
CA ASN A 68 0.75 -22.26 13.07
C ASN A 68 1.93 -21.98 14.03
N ASP A 69 2.39 -22.97 14.79
CA ASP A 69 3.45 -22.88 15.81
C ASP A 69 4.69 -22.05 15.37
N LEU A 70 4.98 -22.03 14.07
CA LEU A 70 6.06 -21.22 13.48
C LEU A 70 5.81 -19.71 13.46
N ALA A 71 4.56 -19.26 13.30
CA ALA A 71 4.23 -17.83 13.25
C ALA A 71 4.26 -17.20 14.65
N ASP A 72 3.91 -17.96 15.70
CA ASP A 72 4.03 -17.50 17.09
C ASP A 72 5.49 -17.27 17.49
N PHE A 73 6.42 -18.07 16.95
CA PHE A 73 7.86 -17.86 17.14
C PHE A 73 8.40 -16.62 16.39
N LEU A 74 7.71 -16.15 15.36
CA LEU A 74 8.15 -15.06 14.47
C LEU A 74 7.49 -13.71 14.79
N VAL A 75 6.37 -13.70 15.52
CA VAL A 75 5.63 -12.47 15.86
C VAL A 75 6.05 -12.03 17.26
N ALA A 76 7.07 -11.17 17.34
CA ALA A 76 7.28 -10.39 18.55
C ALA A 76 6.09 -9.44 18.73
N GLU A 77 5.55 -9.34 19.96
CA GLU A 77 4.60 -8.28 20.28
C GLU A 77 5.27 -6.92 20.00
N THR A 78 4.54 -5.91 19.52
CA THR A 78 5.16 -4.61 19.21
C THR A 78 4.62 -3.51 20.10
N TYR A 79 5.52 -2.67 20.59
CA TYR A 79 5.21 -1.52 21.44
C TYR A 79 5.88 -0.26 20.92
N GLU A 80 5.29 0.89 21.23
CA GLU A 80 5.78 2.19 20.80
C GLU A 80 6.84 2.72 21.77
N ALA A 81 7.90 3.29 21.22
CA ALA A 81 8.96 3.94 21.97
C ALA A 81 9.40 5.24 21.28
N GLU A 82 10.18 6.06 21.98
CA GLU A 82 10.72 7.32 21.48
C GLU A 82 12.23 7.36 21.66
N VAL A 83 12.95 7.89 20.67
CA VAL A 83 14.39 8.13 20.76
C VAL A 83 14.63 9.36 21.64
N ILE A 84 15.35 9.19 22.75
CA ILE A 84 15.67 10.29 23.67
C ILE A 84 17.13 10.70 23.65
N GLY A 85 18.01 9.89 23.05
CA GLY A 85 19.42 10.18 23.00
C GLY A 85 20.18 9.31 22.02
N ILE A 86 21.23 9.89 21.44
CA ILE A 86 22.14 9.23 20.51
C ILE A 86 23.56 9.59 20.94
N ARG A 87 24.41 8.59 21.10
CA ARG A 87 25.80 8.74 21.56
C ARG A 87 26.74 7.86 20.72
N PRO A 88 28.06 8.15 20.69
CA PRO A 88 29.02 7.25 20.08
C PRO A 88 29.00 5.87 20.76
N GLY A 89 28.92 4.80 19.96
CA GLY A 89 28.90 3.43 20.45
C GLY A 89 30.30 2.86 20.74
N PRO A 90 30.38 1.62 21.26
CA PRO A 90 31.64 0.99 21.65
C PRO A 90 32.50 0.48 20.48
N CYS A 91 31.98 0.48 19.25
CA CYS A 91 32.70 0.05 18.04
C CYS A 91 32.99 1.20 17.06
N GLU A 92 33.93 0.96 16.14
CA GLU A 92 34.22 1.88 15.04
C GLU A 92 32.98 2.04 14.15
N ASP A 93 32.61 3.29 13.85
CA ASP A 93 31.40 3.66 13.10
C ASP A 93 30.09 3.07 13.69
N CYS A 94 29.96 3.10 15.01
CA CYS A 94 28.74 2.71 15.72
C CYS A 94 28.15 3.86 16.53
N ILE A 95 26.82 3.85 16.66
CA ILE A 95 26.06 4.72 17.56
C ILE A 95 25.30 3.86 18.57
N GLU A 96 25.19 4.37 19.78
CA GLU A 96 24.29 3.87 20.82
C GLU A 96 23.08 4.79 20.88
N VAL A 97 21.89 4.21 20.75
CA VAL A 97 20.62 4.92 20.74
C VAL A 97 19.86 4.51 21.99
N THR A 98 19.47 5.51 22.78
CA THR A 98 18.62 5.33 23.96
C THR A 98 17.17 5.57 23.58
N PHE A 99 16.33 4.56 23.78
CA PHE A 99 14.89 4.61 23.60
C PHE A 99 14.19 4.66 24.96
N VAL A 100 13.09 5.40 25.05
CA VAL A 100 12.14 5.31 26.16
C VAL A 100 10.86 4.62 25.68
N MET A 101 10.42 3.60 26.40
CA MET A 101 9.17 2.92 26.11
C MET A 101 7.98 3.83 26.45
N THR A 102 7.12 4.07 25.46
CA THR A 102 5.91 4.92 25.61
C THR A 102 4.62 4.11 25.69
N ALA A 103 4.71 2.79 25.54
CA ALA A 103 3.61 1.85 25.61
C ALA A 103 4.12 0.46 25.99
N GLY A 104 3.20 -0.39 26.43
CA GLY A 104 3.48 -1.80 26.74
C GLY A 104 3.67 -2.06 28.23
N PRO A 105 4.14 -3.27 28.60
CA PRO A 105 4.25 -3.69 30.00
C PRO A 105 5.32 -2.91 30.77
N ASP A 106 6.32 -2.35 30.08
CA ASP A 106 7.45 -1.64 30.68
C ASP A 106 7.50 -0.15 30.24
N GLU A 107 6.38 0.57 30.37
CA GLU A 107 6.33 2.02 30.11
C GLU A 107 7.36 2.80 30.94
N ASP A 108 7.92 3.88 30.38
CA ASP A 108 9.03 4.68 30.93
C ASP A 108 10.38 3.96 31.06
N ARG A 109 10.47 2.68 30.67
CA ARG A 109 11.74 1.95 30.67
C ARG A 109 12.69 2.49 29.60
N LEU A 110 13.95 2.63 29.96
CA LEU A 110 15.03 2.96 29.03
C LEU A 110 15.62 1.68 28.43
N VAL A 111 15.84 1.69 27.12
CA VAL A 111 16.46 0.61 26.36
C VAL A 111 17.57 1.21 25.51
N ASP A 112 18.79 0.75 25.70
CA ASP A 112 19.94 1.16 24.90
C ASP A 112 20.24 0.07 23.86
N GLN A 113 20.39 0.46 22.58
CA GLN A 113 20.83 -0.44 21.52
C GLN A 113 21.92 0.19 20.69
N VAL A 114 22.89 -0.64 20.30
CA VAL A 114 24.01 -0.23 19.45
C VAL A 114 23.72 -0.60 18.01
N PHE A 115 23.90 0.36 17.12
CA PHE A 115 23.75 0.21 15.68
C PHE A 115 25.03 0.61 14.96
N SER A 116 25.32 -0.05 13.83
CA SER A 116 26.30 0.47 12.88
C SER A 116 25.74 1.70 12.18
N VAL A 117 26.58 2.70 11.95
CA VAL A 117 26.21 3.92 11.22
C VAL A 117 25.92 3.56 9.77
N SER A 118 24.69 3.81 9.33
CA SER A 118 24.24 3.59 7.96
C SER A 118 23.08 4.53 7.63
N PRO A 119 22.76 4.74 6.34
CA PRO A 119 21.58 5.52 5.95
C PRO A 119 20.23 4.95 6.45
N VAL A 120 20.22 3.70 6.92
CA VAL A 120 19.02 3.02 7.46
C VAL A 120 18.88 3.27 8.98
N THR A 121 19.97 3.61 9.64
CA THR A 121 20.07 3.86 11.09
C THR A 121 20.30 5.36 11.37
N ASP A 122 19.60 6.18 10.60
CA ASP A 122 19.55 7.64 10.75
C ASP A 122 18.42 7.98 11.72
N PHE A 123 18.77 8.10 13.00
CA PHE A 123 17.83 8.43 14.07
C PHE A 123 18.00 9.89 14.48
N ASP A 124 16.90 10.53 14.84
CA ASP A 124 16.89 11.83 15.49
C ASP A 124 16.19 11.77 16.86
N PRO A 125 16.63 12.56 17.86
CA PRO A 125 15.89 12.70 19.11
C PRO A 125 14.44 13.16 18.85
N GLY A 126 13.49 12.47 19.47
CA GLY A 126 12.04 12.68 19.27
C GLY A 126 11.42 11.76 18.21
N ASP A 127 12.22 10.95 17.50
CA ASP A 127 11.68 9.95 16.60
C ASP A 127 10.88 8.90 17.36
N ARG A 128 9.68 8.64 16.85
CA ARG A 128 8.85 7.54 17.33
C ARG A 128 9.20 6.27 16.59
N VAL A 129 9.37 5.19 17.33
CA VAL A 129 9.78 3.89 16.82
C VAL A 129 8.86 2.79 17.32
N VAL A 130 8.94 1.66 16.65
CA VAL A 130 8.28 0.42 17.03
C VAL A 130 9.34 -0.55 17.50
N MET A 131 9.15 -1.07 18.71
CA MET A 131 10.04 -2.02 19.36
C MET A 131 9.34 -3.38 19.40
N GLY A 132 10.03 -4.42 18.92
CA GLY A 132 9.61 -5.79 19.14
C GLY A 132 9.89 -6.22 20.57
N TYR A 133 8.94 -6.90 21.20
CA TYR A 133 8.98 -7.38 22.57
C TYR A 133 8.99 -8.91 22.62
N ARG A 134 9.93 -9.44 23.38
CA ARG A 134 10.13 -10.87 23.62
C ARG A 134 10.32 -11.10 25.11
N PRO A 135 9.29 -11.56 25.85
CA PRO A 135 9.41 -11.79 27.29
C PRO A 135 10.26 -13.03 27.64
N ASP A 136 10.48 -13.92 26.67
CA ASP A 136 11.18 -15.20 26.81
C ASP A 136 12.71 -15.09 26.77
N VAL A 137 13.25 -13.92 26.42
CA VAL A 137 14.69 -13.67 26.35
C VAL A 137 15.20 -12.90 27.56
N ASP A 138 16.53 -12.86 27.69
CA ASP A 138 17.21 -12.09 28.73
C ASP A 138 16.70 -10.64 28.78
N PRO A 139 16.48 -10.07 29.98
CA PRO A 139 15.97 -8.71 30.17
C PRO A 139 16.59 -7.65 29.27
N ASP A 140 17.89 -7.73 29.00
CA ASP A 140 18.61 -6.74 28.20
C ASP A 140 18.29 -6.82 26.70
N PHE A 141 17.73 -7.95 26.23
CA PHE A 141 17.36 -8.19 24.82
C PHE A 141 15.86 -8.30 24.60
N GLN A 142 15.04 -8.06 25.61
CA GLN A 142 13.58 -8.18 25.50
C GLN A 142 12.97 -7.19 24.51
N TYR A 143 13.63 -6.04 24.30
CA TYR A 143 13.22 -5.03 23.35
C TYR A 143 14.24 -4.88 22.24
N GLN A 144 13.78 -4.99 21.00
CA GLN A 144 14.62 -4.78 19.82
C GLN A 144 13.97 -3.80 18.86
N PHE A 145 14.77 -2.92 18.27
CA PHE A 145 14.28 -2.01 17.24
C PHE A 145 13.72 -2.79 16.05
N PHE A 146 12.51 -2.43 15.62
CA PHE A 146 11.82 -3.08 14.50
C PHE A 146 11.66 -2.13 13.30
N ASP A 147 11.07 -0.95 13.49
CA ASP A 147 10.86 0.06 12.43
C ASP A 147 10.57 1.46 13.04
N LEU A 148 10.58 2.50 12.20
CA LEU A 148 10.09 3.84 12.52
C LEU A 148 8.56 3.92 12.48
N GLN A 149 7.97 4.72 13.37
CA GLN A 149 6.52 4.90 13.45
C GLN A 149 6.02 5.90 12.39
N ARG A 150 5.55 5.40 11.24
CA ARG A 150 5.13 6.24 10.09
C ARG A 150 3.66 6.67 10.09
N ARG A 151 2.92 6.45 11.18
CA ARG A 151 1.47 6.71 11.24
C ARG A 151 1.09 8.16 10.92
N SER A 152 1.86 9.14 11.38
CA SER A 152 1.60 10.56 11.12
C SER A 152 1.77 10.91 9.64
N VAL A 153 2.83 10.42 9.00
CA VAL A 153 3.09 10.62 7.57
C VAL A 153 1.98 9.98 6.74
N LEU A 154 1.59 8.76 7.08
CA LEU A 154 0.50 8.06 6.39
C LEU A 154 -0.83 8.80 6.56
N ALA A 155 -1.10 9.37 7.74
CA ALA A 155 -2.29 10.19 7.96
C ALA A 155 -2.30 11.44 7.06
N TRP A 156 -1.17 12.15 6.96
CA TRP A 156 -1.04 13.30 6.06
C TRP A 156 -1.23 12.93 4.60
N VAL A 157 -0.61 11.83 4.16
CA VAL A 157 -0.78 11.30 2.81
C VAL A 157 -2.25 10.98 2.54
N ALA A 158 -2.93 10.31 3.48
CA ALA A 158 -4.36 10.00 3.35
C ALA A 158 -5.22 11.27 3.23
N VAL A 159 -4.91 12.32 4.02
CA VAL A 159 -5.61 13.61 3.93
C VAL A 159 -5.37 14.28 2.57
N LEU A 160 -4.14 14.28 2.06
CA LEU A 160 -3.83 14.84 0.74
C LEU A 160 -4.56 14.10 -0.38
N PHE A 161 -4.60 12.77 -0.33
CA PHE A 161 -5.35 11.96 -1.30
C PHE A 161 -6.85 12.21 -1.23
N ALA A 162 -7.42 12.41 -0.04
CA ALA A 162 -8.84 12.70 0.11
C ALA A 162 -9.22 14.12 -0.36
N ALA A 163 -8.26 15.04 -0.39
CA ALA A 163 -8.49 16.43 -0.78
C ALA A 163 -8.26 16.72 -2.28
N ALA A 164 -7.64 15.81 -3.02
CA ALA A 164 -7.35 15.93 -4.46
C ALA A 164 -8.52 15.48 -5.33
#